data_AF-A0A1F7I8H3-F1
#
_entry.id   AF-A0A1F7I8H3-F1
#
_cell.length_a   1.000
_cell.length_b   1.000
_cell.length_c   1.000
_cell.angle_alpha   90.00
_cell.angle_beta   90.00
_cell.angle_gamma   90.00
#
_symmetry.space_group_name_H-M   'P 1'
#
loop_
_entity.id
_entity.type
_entity.pdbx_description
1 polymer ?
#
loop_
_entity_poly.entity_id
_entity_poly.type
_entity_poly.pdbx_seq_one_letter_code
_entity_poly.pdbx_strand_id
1 'polypeptide(L)'
;MLTIICGENTSASRNFYISLKKDYQNKGYEIRDISYSEIENINRWLADSPSLFSNKKVFFSQRLNKFFKKDNKKFVEDLQLIEKMKDVDLIDWEEVSGWELKIKKIGIVKEFKPDQTIFKLLDSVYPGNRLTFISQLNTLNQSLDENFIFIMLVRYIRNLIIITEDGVPPRMQSWQTYKLKSQASRWKKENLVNFYEALFRIETGLKTSSNPFTIKQSLEILACHFL
;
A
#
# COMPACT_ATOMS: atom_id res chain seq x y z
N MET A 1 -12.26 -23.47 -2.05
CA MET A 1 -12.07 -22.10 -1.54
C MET A 1 -11.25 -21.27 -2.54
N LEU A 2 -11.75 -20.10 -2.95
CA LEU A 2 -11.06 -19.17 -3.84
C LEU A 2 -10.48 -17.99 -3.04
N THR A 3 -9.17 -17.79 -3.09
CA THR A 3 -8.48 -16.64 -2.49
C THR A 3 -7.91 -15.75 -3.59
N ILE A 4 -8.26 -14.47 -3.56
CA ILE A 4 -7.81 -13.48 -4.54
C ILE A 4 -6.87 -12.50 -3.85
N ILE A 5 -5.63 -12.45 -4.30
CA ILE A 5 -4.59 -11.54 -3.79
C ILE A 5 -4.49 -10.37 -4.76
N CYS A 6 -4.75 -9.15 -4.29
CA CYS A 6 -4.75 -7.95 -5.13
C CYS A 6 -4.23 -6.73 -4.36
N GLY A 7 -4.14 -5.57 -5.01
CA GLY A 7 -3.90 -4.31 -4.34
C GLY A 7 -2.92 -3.39 -5.07
N GLU A 8 -2.94 -2.11 -4.68
CA GLU A 8 -2.09 -1.06 -5.25
C GLU A 8 -0.61 -1.27 -4.89
N ASN A 9 -0.30 -1.95 -3.78
CA ASN A 9 1.06 -2.39 -3.47
C ASN A 9 1.37 -3.72 -4.19
N THR A 10 1.74 -3.61 -5.47
CA THR A 10 2.04 -4.76 -6.35
C THR A 10 3.24 -5.58 -5.84
N SER A 11 4.24 -4.94 -5.25
CA SER A 11 5.40 -5.60 -4.67
C SER A 11 5.02 -6.45 -3.45
N ALA A 12 4.28 -5.88 -2.50
CA ALA A 12 3.86 -6.60 -1.29
C ALA A 12 2.89 -7.75 -1.62
N SER A 13 1.91 -7.52 -2.51
CA SER A 13 0.96 -8.56 -2.93
C SER A 13 1.65 -9.72 -3.65
N ARG A 14 2.62 -9.42 -4.53
CA ARG A 14 3.41 -10.45 -5.23
C ARG A 14 4.30 -11.25 -4.28
N ASN A 15 4.96 -10.58 -3.34
CA ASN A 15 5.78 -11.25 -2.32
C ASN A 15 4.92 -12.18 -1.45
N PHE A 16 3.72 -11.75 -1.08
CA PHE A 16 2.77 -12.58 -0.34
C PHE A 16 2.29 -13.80 -1.14
N TYR A 17 2.01 -13.64 -2.44
CA TYR A 17 1.67 -14.75 -3.32
C TYR A 17 2.80 -15.81 -3.39
N ILE A 18 4.05 -15.33 -3.54
CA ILE A 18 5.23 -16.20 -3.57
C ILE A 18 5.45 -16.89 -2.22
N SER A 19 5.30 -16.18 -1.10
CA SER A 19 5.45 -16.78 0.23
C SER A 19 4.38 -17.84 0.49
N LEU A 20 3.14 -17.57 0.11
CA LEU A 20 2.04 -18.51 0.26
C LEU A 20 2.29 -19.79 -0.54
N LYS A 21 2.82 -19.68 -1.76
CA LYS A 21 3.25 -20.83 -2.57
C LYS A 21 4.31 -21.67 -1.84
N LYS A 22 5.30 -21.04 -1.23
CA LYS A 22 6.33 -21.74 -0.42
C LYS A 22 5.73 -22.41 0.82
N ASP A 23 4.78 -21.77 1.49
CA ASP A 23 4.12 -22.32 2.67
C ASP A 23 3.33 -23.59 2.34
N TYR A 24 2.63 -23.62 1.20
CA TYR A 24 1.93 -24.83 0.74
C TYR A 24 2.90 -25.95 0.36
N GLN A 25 4.03 -25.62 -0.28
CA GLN A 25 5.12 -26.56 -0.56
C GLN A 25 5.64 -27.20 0.74
N ASN A 26 5.93 -26.38 1.76
CA ASN A 26 6.42 -26.86 3.05
C ASN A 26 5.41 -27.74 3.80
N LYS A 27 4.11 -27.53 3.58
CA LYS A 27 3.03 -28.36 4.12
C LYS A 27 2.79 -29.66 3.34
N GLY A 28 3.54 -29.90 2.27
CA GLY A 28 3.44 -31.11 1.45
C GLY A 28 2.29 -31.09 0.44
N TYR A 29 1.75 -29.93 0.08
CA TYR A 29 0.71 -29.83 -0.95
C TYR A 29 1.31 -29.97 -2.36
N GLU A 30 0.56 -30.62 -3.24
CA GLU A 30 0.90 -30.63 -4.68
C GLU A 30 0.48 -29.29 -5.28
N ILE A 31 1.46 -28.52 -5.74
CA ILE A 31 1.23 -27.19 -6.32
C ILE A 31 1.12 -27.30 -7.83
N ARG A 32 0.03 -26.77 -8.39
CA ARG A 32 -0.16 -26.66 -9.83
C ARG A 32 -0.42 -25.22 -10.25
N ASP A 33 0.48 -24.65 -11.04
CA ASP A 33 0.22 -23.37 -11.71
C ASP A 33 -0.72 -23.62 -12.90
N ILE A 34 -1.76 -22.81 -13.01
CA ILE A 34 -2.81 -22.94 -14.02
C ILE A 34 -3.06 -21.60 -14.70
N SER A 35 -3.38 -21.67 -15.99
CA SER A 35 -3.88 -20.56 -16.78
C SER A 35 -5.41 -20.51 -16.79
N TYR A 36 -5.98 -19.41 -17.28
CA TYR A 36 -7.43 -19.23 -17.42
C TYR A 36 -8.10 -20.40 -18.18
N SER A 37 -7.51 -20.85 -19.28
CA SER A 37 -8.04 -21.94 -20.13
C SER A 37 -8.06 -23.30 -19.43
N GLU A 38 -7.30 -23.44 -18.35
CA GLU A 38 -7.13 -24.70 -17.64
C GLU A 38 -8.07 -24.87 -16.45
N ILE A 39 -8.84 -23.83 -16.12
CA ILE A 39 -9.74 -23.85 -14.95
C ILE A 39 -10.83 -24.91 -15.08
N GLU A 40 -11.35 -25.14 -16.30
CA GLU A 40 -12.32 -26.21 -16.54
C GLU A 40 -11.76 -27.62 -16.27
N ASN A 41 -10.43 -27.78 -16.29
CA ASN A 41 -9.77 -29.07 -16.05
C ASN A 41 -9.49 -29.34 -14.57
N ILE A 42 -9.71 -28.39 -13.66
CA ILE A 42 -9.47 -28.57 -12.22
C ILE A 42 -10.23 -29.78 -11.69
N ASN A 43 -11.51 -29.92 -12.04
CA ASN A 43 -12.34 -31.05 -11.62
C ASN A 43 -11.79 -32.39 -12.09
N ARG A 44 -11.25 -32.45 -13.32
CA ARG A 44 -10.62 -33.67 -13.85
C ARG A 44 -9.35 -33.99 -13.09
N TRP A 45 -8.50 -33.00 -12.82
CA TRP A 45 -7.25 -33.22 -12.09
C TRP A 45 -7.42 -33.59 -10.62
N LEU A 46 -8.57 -33.24 -10.04
CA LEU A 46 -8.98 -33.72 -8.72
C LEU A 46 -9.43 -35.19 -8.79
N ALA A 47 -10.14 -35.59 -9.83
CA ALA A 47 -10.58 -36.97 -10.05
C ALA A 47 -9.43 -37.92 -10.45
N ASP A 48 -8.46 -37.42 -11.23
CA ASP A 48 -7.34 -38.20 -11.79
C ASP A 48 -6.24 -38.52 -10.76
N SER A 49 -6.32 -37.97 -9.55
CA SER A 49 -5.35 -38.24 -8.48
C SER A 49 -5.99 -38.81 -7.23
N PRO A 50 -6.29 -40.11 -7.22
CA PRO A 50 -6.21 -40.88 -5.99
C PRO A 50 -4.74 -41.20 -5.73
N SER A 51 -3.89 -40.18 -5.49
CA SER A 51 -2.58 -40.46 -4.89
C SER A 51 -2.83 -41.24 -3.60
N LEU A 52 -2.32 -42.48 -3.52
CA LEU A 52 -2.46 -43.37 -2.35
C LEU A 52 -1.94 -42.73 -1.05
N PHE A 53 -1.12 -41.69 -1.19
CA PHE A 53 -0.65 -40.82 -0.13
C PHE A 53 -1.29 -39.45 -0.37
N SER A 54 -2.29 -39.12 0.44
CA SER A 54 -3.16 -37.95 0.29
C SER A 54 -2.39 -36.63 0.27
N ASN A 55 -1.93 -36.20 -0.90
CA ASN A 55 -1.36 -34.88 -1.12
C ASN A 55 -2.48 -33.97 -1.58
N LYS A 56 -2.96 -33.11 -0.67
CA LYS A 56 -3.95 -32.09 -1.00
C LYS A 56 -3.39 -31.21 -2.12
N LYS A 57 -4.22 -30.91 -3.13
CA LYS A 57 -3.83 -30.10 -4.28
C LYS A 57 -4.19 -28.64 -4.04
N VAL A 58 -3.27 -27.75 -4.43
CA VAL A 58 -3.51 -26.31 -4.47
C VAL A 58 -3.20 -25.78 -5.86
N PHE A 59 -4.12 -24.98 -6.38
CA PHE A 59 -4.03 -24.39 -7.71
C PHE A 59 -3.66 -22.92 -7.59
N PHE A 60 -2.73 -22.50 -8.42
CA PHE A 60 -2.21 -21.14 -8.44
C PHE A 60 -2.44 -20.53 -9.82
N SER A 61 -3.08 -19.37 -9.87
CA SER A 61 -3.37 -18.65 -11.12
C SER A 61 -2.96 -17.19 -11.02
N GLN A 62 -2.93 -16.53 -12.18
CA GLN A 62 -2.69 -15.09 -12.26
C GLN A 62 -3.63 -14.48 -13.29
N ARG A 63 -4.11 -13.26 -13.01
CA ARG A 63 -4.84 -12.41 -13.95
C ARG A 63 -6.17 -13.00 -14.45
N LEU A 64 -6.86 -13.80 -13.65
CA LEU A 64 -8.20 -14.32 -13.95
C LEU A 64 -9.27 -13.22 -14.11
N ASN A 65 -9.14 -12.10 -13.39
CA ASN A 65 -10.05 -10.96 -13.45
C ASN A 65 -10.18 -10.37 -14.87
N LYS A 66 -9.13 -10.47 -15.71
CA LYS A 66 -9.18 -10.03 -17.11
C LYS A 66 -10.17 -10.82 -17.96
N PHE A 67 -10.38 -12.09 -17.61
CA PHE A 67 -11.25 -13.00 -18.34
C PHE A 67 -12.68 -13.03 -17.80
N PHE A 68 -12.94 -12.32 -16.71
CA PHE A 68 -14.28 -12.12 -16.18
C PHE A 68 -15.10 -11.18 -17.08
N LYS A 69 -15.86 -11.78 -18.00
CA LYS A 69 -16.83 -11.13 -18.89
C LYS A 69 -18.22 -11.72 -18.64
N LYS A 70 -19.27 -10.88 -18.68
CA LYS A 70 -20.67 -11.32 -18.52
C LYS A 70 -21.09 -12.42 -19.51
N ASP A 71 -20.48 -12.43 -20.70
CA ASP A 71 -20.79 -13.40 -21.75
C ASP A 71 -20.14 -14.77 -21.52
N ASN A 72 -19.16 -14.85 -20.60
CA ASN A 72 -18.46 -16.09 -20.28
C ASN A 72 -19.08 -16.76 -19.05
N LYS A 73 -20.35 -17.15 -19.18
CA LYS A 73 -21.14 -17.75 -18.09
C LYS A 73 -20.48 -19.01 -17.51
N LYS A 74 -19.95 -19.87 -18.40
CA LYS A 74 -19.28 -21.12 -18.02
C LYS A 74 -18.11 -20.88 -17.05
N PHE A 75 -17.26 -19.90 -17.35
CA PHE A 75 -16.14 -19.55 -16.47
C PHE A 75 -16.57 -19.09 -15.08
N VAL A 76 -17.64 -18.29 -15.00
CA VAL A 76 -18.18 -17.81 -13.73
C VAL A 76 -18.76 -18.97 -12.92
N GLU A 77 -19.46 -19.89 -13.59
CA GLU A 77 -20.01 -21.10 -12.99
C GLU A 77 -18.89 -22.01 -12.46
N ASP A 78 -17.83 -22.23 -13.23
CA ASP A 78 -16.66 -23.02 -12.82
C ASP A 78 -16.00 -22.45 -11.55
N LEU A 79 -15.79 -21.13 -11.49
CA LEU A 79 -15.24 -20.47 -10.30
C LEU A 79 -16.16 -20.60 -9.08
N GLN A 80 -17.47 -20.49 -9.25
CA GLN A 80 -18.43 -20.67 -8.16
C GLN A 80 -18.50 -22.12 -7.67
N LEU A 81 -18.32 -23.10 -8.56
CA LEU A 81 -18.23 -24.49 -8.17
C LEU A 81 -16.97 -24.75 -7.33
N ILE A 82 -15.82 -24.22 -7.75
CA ILE A 82 -14.54 -24.36 -7.02
C ILE A 82 -14.57 -23.67 -5.66
N GLU A 83 -15.25 -22.52 -5.54
CA GLU A 83 -15.44 -21.85 -4.25
C GLU A 83 -16.16 -22.77 -3.26
N LYS A 84 -17.25 -23.43 -3.69
CA LYS A 84 -18.06 -24.33 -2.87
C LYS A 84 -17.34 -25.62 -2.47
N MET A 85 -16.28 -25.99 -3.17
CA MET A 85 -15.46 -27.15 -2.82
C MET A 85 -14.58 -26.84 -1.59
N LYS A 86 -14.71 -27.68 -0.56
CA LYS A 86 -13.94 -27.56 0.69
C LYS A 86 -12.52 -28.08 0.59
N ASP A 87 -12.26 -29.01 -0.33
CA ASP A 87 -10.99 -29.74 -0.43
C ASP A 87 -10.05 -29.17 -1.51
N VAL A 88 -10.37 -28.01 -2.07
CA VAL A 88 -9.66 -27.40 -3.19
C VAL A 88 -9.35 -25.95 -2.87
N ASP A 89 -8.07 -25.59 -2.84
CA ASP A 89 -7.65 -24.20 -2.71
C ASP A 89 -7.22 -23.68 -4.09
N LEU A 90 -7.88 -22.61 -4.55
CA LEU A 90 -7.50 -21.85 -5.74
C LEU A 90 -7.04 -20.46 -5.29
N ILE A 91 -5.78 -20.13 -5.60
CA ILE A 91 -5.15 -18.86 -5.22
C ILE A 91 -4.84 -18.10 -6.50
N ASP A 92 -5.44 -16.93 -6.63
CA ASP A 92 -5.25 -16.05 -7.78
C ASP A 92 -4.54 -14.76 -7.39
N TRP A 93 -3.62 -14.29 -8.24
CA TRP A 93 -2.96 -12.99 -8.07
C TRP A 93 -3.31 -12.00 -9.17
N GLU A 94 -3.64 -10.79 -8.73
CA GLU A 94 -4.17 -9.71 -9.56
C GLU A 94 -3.41 -8.40 -9.36
N GLU A 95 -2.91 -7.83 -10.46
CA GLU A 95 -2.25 -6.51 -10.49
C GLU A 95 -3.30 -5.37 -10.60
N VAL A 96 -4.39 -5.46 -9.84
CA VAL A 96 -5.45 -4.46 -9.81
C VAL A 96 -5.85 -4.13 -8.37
N SER A 97 -6.50 -2.98 -8.18
CA SER A 97 -7.02 -2.58 -6.88
C SER A 97 -8.26 -3.39 -6.51
N GLY A 98 -8.61 -3.50 -5.22
CA GLY A 98 -9.78 -4.27 -4.78
C GLY A 98 -11.11 -3.77 -5.36
N TRP A 99 -11.20 -2.47 -5.68
CA TRP A 99 -12.38 -1.88 -6.31
C TRP A 99 -12.56 -2.27 -7.79
N GLU A 100 -11.46 -2.59 -8.49
CA GLU A 100 -11.42 -3.01 -9.91
C GLU A 100 -11.68 -4.52 -10.09
N LEU A 101 -11.65 -5.29 -8.99
CA LEU A 101 -11.93 -6.73 -9.02
C LEU A 101 -13.41 -7.00 -9.32
N LYS A 102 -13.65 -7.69 -10.43
CA LYS A 102 -14.97 -8.20 -10.81
C LYS A 102 -15.27 -9.54 -10.13
N ILE A 103 -14.24 -10.35 -9.91
CA ILE A 103 -14.30 -11.66 -9.23
C ILE A 103 -14.46 -11.57 -7.70
N LYS A 104 -14.47 -10.35 -7.13
CA LYS A 104 -14.56 -10.11 -5.67
C LYS A 104 -15.77 -10.73 -4.97
N LYS A 105 -16.82 -11.07 -5.72
CA LYS A 105 -18.07 -11.66 -5.18
C LYS A 105 -18.00 -13.18 -5.03
N ILE A 106 -17.00 -13.83 -5.60
CA ILE A 106 -16.90 -15.30 -5.67
C ILE A 106 -15.86 -15.85 -4.69
N GLY A 107 -14.94 -15.02 -4.20
CA GLY A 107 -13.84 -15.47 -3.36
C GLY A 107 -13.47 -14.48 -2.28
N ILE A 108 -12.60 -14.92 -1.38
CA ILE A 108 -12.06 -14.10 -0.29
C ILE A 108 -10.96 -13.21 -0.88
N VAL A 109 -11.15 -11.89 -0.78
CA VAL A 109 -10.18 -10.90 -1.29
C VAL A 109 -9.21 -10.51 -0.18
N LYS A 110 -7.91 -10.64 -0.47
CA LYS A 110 -6.83 -10.11 0.35
C LYS A 110 -6.16 -8.95 -0.37
N GLU A 111 -6.57 -7.74 0.00
CA GLU A 111 -6.10 -6.50 -0.61
C GLU A 111 -4.87 -5.92 0.12
N PHE A 112 -3.82 -5.66 -0.65
CA PHE A 112 -2.61 -4.96 -0.23
C PHE A 112 -2.73 -3.49 -0.60
N LYS A 113 -3.20 -2.69 0.36
CA LYS A 113 -3.28 -1.24 0.23
C LYS A 113 -1.90 -0.64 -0.06
N PRO A 114 -1.83 0.51 -0.75
CA PRO A 114 -0.55 1.17 -0.98
C PRO A 114 0.07 1.51 0.37
N ASP A 115 1.39 1.39 0.47
CA ASP A 115 2.10 1.88 1.64
C ASP A 115 1.76 3.36 1.86
N GLN A 116 1.73 3.79 3.12
CA GLN A 116 1.63 5.23 3.36
C GLN A 116 2.79 5.89 2.62
N THR A 117 2.48 6.85 1.75
CA THR A 117 3.51 7.54 0.98
C THR A 117 4.02 8.71 1.79
N ILE A 118 5.30 9.04 1.63
CA ILE A 118 5.86 10.27 2.19
C ILE A 118 5.01 11.51 1.83
N PHE A 119 4.41 11.53 0.63
CA PHE A 119 3.51 12.60 0.21
C PHE A 119 2.25 12.71 1.05
N LYS A 120 1.66 11.59 1.51
CA LYS A 120 0.51 11.61 2.43
C LYS A 120 0.87 12.25 3.77
N LEU A 121 2.09 12.00 4.27
CA LEU A 121 2.63 12.69 5.45
C LEU A 121 2.78 14.19 5.20
N LEU A 122 3.38 14.58 4.07
CA LEU A 122 3.54 16.00 3.74
C LEU A 122 2.19 16.72 3.62
N ASP A 123 1.19 16.06 3.02
CA ASP A 123 -0.16 16.60 2.90
C ASP A 123 -0.86 16.78 4.26
N SER A 124 -0.45 16.06 5.30
CA SER A 124 -1.05 16.17 6.64
C SER A 124 -0.45 17.30 7.48
N VAL A 125 0.57 18.00 6.99
CA VAL A 125 1.27 19.09 7.70
C VAL A 125 0.50 20.41 7.59
N TYR A 126 -0.54 20.55 8.41
CA TYR A 126 -1.26 21.80 8.60
C TYR A 126 -1.94 21.87 9.99
N PRO A 127 -2.26 23.08 10.49
CA PRO A 127 -2.89 23.26 11.80
C PRO A 127 -4.26 22.58 11.89
N GLY A 128 -4.48 21.85 12.98
CA GLY A 128 -5.70 21.08 13.25
C GLY A 128 -5.64 19.62 12.80
N ASN A 129 -4.49 19.11 12.36
CA ASN A 129 -4.35 17.76 11.79
C ASN A 129 -3.22 16.91 12.42
N ARG A 130 -2.82 17.28 13.65
CA ARG A 130 -1.83 16.57 14.45
C ARG A 130 -1.98 15.04 14.50
N LEU A 131 -3.18 14.54 14.77
CA LEU A 131 -3.40 13.10 14.99
C LEU A 131 -3.06 12.29 13.73
N THR A 132 -3.47 12.78 12.57
CA THR A 132 -3.16 12.16 11.28
C THR A 132 -1.67 12.26 10.98
N PHE A 133 -1.05 13.41 11.22
CA PHE A 133 0.40 13.57 11.04
C PHE A 133 1.21 12.59 11.90
N ILE A 134 0.94 12.51 13.21
CA ILE A 134 1.63 11.61 14.13
C ILE A 134 1.41 10.15 13.74
N SER A 135 0.17 9.77 13.39
CA SER A 135 -0.12 8.40 12.93
C SER A 135 0.69 8.07 11.68
N GLN A 136 0.80 8.99 10.72
CA GLN A 136 1.52 8.75 9.49
C GLN A 136 3.04 8.71 9.69
N LEU A 137 3.56 9.58 10.55
CA LEU A 137 4.96 9.61 10.91
C LEU A 137 5.38 8.27 11.54
N ASN A 138 4.56 7.74 12.45
CA ASN A 138 4.79 6.46 13.10
C ASN A 138 4.84 5.29 12.11
N THR A 139 3.93 5.23 11.15
CA THR A 139 3.92 4.18 10.12
C THR A 139 5.12 4.31 9.18
N LEU A 140 5.43 5.53 8.71
CA LEU A 140 6.53 5.76 7.77
C LEU A 140 7.90 5.45 8.39
N ASN A 141 8.10 5.76 9.67
CA ASN A 141 9.37 5.49 10.38
C ASN A 141 9.73 4.00 10.46
N GLN A 142 8.78 3.09 10.23
CA GLN A 142 9.03 1.65 10.19
C GLN A 142 9.64 1.20 8.84
N SER A 143 9.52 2.03 7.81
CA SER A 143 9.83 1.66 6.42
C SER A 143 10.86 2.59 5.76
N LEU A 144 10.96 3.84 6.22
CA LEU A 144 11.85 4.87 5.67
C LEU A 144 12.80 5.39 6.74
N ASP A 145 13.97 5.85 6.28
CA ASP A 145 14.97 6.51 7.12
C ASP A 145 14.45 7.83 7.69
N GLU A 146 14.73 8.07 8.98
CA GLU A 146 14.33 9.29 9.71
C GLU A 146 14.86 10.57 9.06
N ASN A 147 16.10 10.56 8.56
CA ASN A 147 16.68 11.73 7.90
C ASN A 147 15.99 11.99 6.56
N PHE A 148 15.62 10.94 5.83
CA PHE A 148 14.88 11.10 4.57
C PHE A 148 13.53 11.78 4.82
N ILE A 149 12.76 11.31 5.81
CA ILE A 149 11.48 11.92 6.20
C ILE A 149 11.68 13.40 6.56
N PHE A 150 12.70 13.70 7.37
CA PHE A 150 13.04 15.05 7.79
C PHE A 150 13.40 15.98 6.62
N ILE A 151 14.31 15.55 5.73
CA ILE A 151 14.71 16.33 4.55
C ILE A 151 13.50 16.63 3.66
N MET A 152 12.60 15.66 3.49
CA MET A 152 11.39 15.83 2.71
C MET A 152 10.44 16.86 3.34
N LEU A 153 10.27 16.83 4.67
CA LEU A 153 9.50 17.82 5.41
C LEU A 153 10.08 19.23 5.27
N VAL A 154 11.39 19.40 5.49
CA VAL A 154 12.07 20.70 5.37
C VAL A 154 11.88 21.30 3.97
N ARG A 155 12.10 20.50 2.92
CA ARG A 155 11.88 20.94 1.54
C ARG A 155 10.42 21.33 1.28
N TYR A 156 9.48 20.57 1.81
CA TYR A 156 8.06 20.80 1.63
C TYR A 156 7.59 22.08 2.32
N ILE A 157 7.97 22.30 3.57
CA ILE A 157 7.66 23.55 4.30
C ILE A 157 8.27 24.77 3.60
N ARG A 158 9.51 24.67 3.10
CA ARG A 158 10.12 25.73 2.30
C ARG A 158 9.26 26.07 1.07
N ASN A 159 8.72 25.05 0.39
CA ASN A 159 7.86 25.26 -0.77
C ASN A 159 6.52 25.90 -0.39
N LEU A 160 5.96 25.56 0.77
CA LEU A 160 4.76 26.23 1.28
C LEU A 160 5.03 27.72 1.54
N ILE A 161 6.17 28.06 2.15
CA ILE A 161 6.56 29.45 2.39
C ILE A 161 6.69 30.22 1.07
N ILE A 162 7.37 29.65 0.07
CA ILE A 162 7.50 30.29 -1.26
C ILE A 162 6.12 30.61 -1.86
N ILE A 163 5.16 29.68 -1.73
CA ILE A 163 3.81 29.85 -2.26
C ILE A 163 3.02 30.91 -1.48
N THR A 164 3.25 31.08 -0.18
CA THR A 164 2.63 32.16 0.60
C THR A 164 3.13 33.55 0.20
N GLU A 165 4.27 33.65 -0.49
CA GLU A 165 4.84 34.90 -1.03
C GLU A 165 4.54 35.05 -2.54
N ASP A 166 3.49 34.39 -3.04
CA ASP A 166 3.11 34.34 -4.46
C ASP A 166 4.20 33.79 -5.43
N GLY A 167 5.23 33.15 -4.88
CA GLY A 167 6.25 32.45 -5.64
C GLY A 167 5.78 31.09 -6.16
N VAL A 168 6.46 30.59 -7.19
CA VAL A 168 6.27 29.22 -7.70
C VAL A 168 7.57 28.44 -7.50
N PRO A 169 7.56 27.35 -6.70
CA PRO A 169 8.75 26.53 -6.56
C PRO A 169 9.20 25.96 -7.92
N PRO A 170 10.51 25.86 -8.17
CA PRO A 170 11.03 25.44 -9.47
C PRO A 170 10.59 24.01 -9.80
N ARG A 171 10.30 23.77 -11.09
CA ARG A 171 9.96 22.44 -11.65
C ARG A 171 8.68 21.79 -11.08
N MET A 172 7.77 22.57 -10.50
CA MET A 172 6.46 22.05 -10.08
C MET A 172 5.43 22.06 -11.20
N GLN A 173 4.63 20.99 -11.27
CA GLN A 173 3.46 20.91 -12.15
C GLN A 173 2.28 21.68 -11.56
N SER A 174 1.38 22.19 -12.40
CA SER A 174 0.26 23.06 -11.98
C SER A 174 -0.61 22.46 -10.87
N TRP A 175 -0.85 21.15 -10.88
CA TRP A 175 -1.65 20.48 -9.84
C TRP A 175 -0.92 20.43 -8.49
N GLN A 176 0.40 20.33 -8.48
CA GLN A 176 1.20 20.36 -7.25
C GLN A 176 1.16 21.76 -6.63
N THR A 177 1.28 22.79 -7.47
CA THR A 177 1.16 24.19 -7.05
C THR A 177 -0.23 24.48 -6.47
N TYR A 178 -1.31 23.99 -7.11
CA TYR A 178 -2.67 24.16 -6.59
C TYR A 178 -2.85 23.49 -5.23
N LYS A 179 -2.33 22.26 -5.08
CA LYS A 179 -2.39 21.51 -3.82
C LYS A 179 -1.66 22.23 -2.68
N LEU A 180 -0.46 22.73 -2.96
CA LEU A 180 0.32 23.50 -1.99
C LEU A 180 -0.35 24.83 -1.64
N LYS A 181 -0.94 25.54 -2.62
CA LYS A 181 -1.74 26.75 -2.34
C LYS A 181 -2.89 26.47 -1.38
N SER A 182 -3.62 25.38 -1.62
CA SER A 182 -4.72 24.93 -0.77
C SER A 182 -4.26 24.58 0.65
N GLN A 183 -3.07 24.01 0.81
CA GLN A 183 -2.54 23.71 2.13
C GLN A 183 -1.96 24.95 2.82
N ALA A 184 -1.23 25.80 2.09
CA ALA A 184 -0.64 27.03 2.58
C ALA A 184 -1.68 28.00 3.15
N SER A 185 -2.88 28.05 2.56
CA SER A 185 -3.99 28.88 3.06
C SER A 185 -4.52 28.46 4.43
N ARG A 186 -4.18 27.25 4.90
CA ARG A 186 -4.55 26.75 6.24
C ARG A 186 -3.58 27.21 7.32
N TRP A 187 -2.44 27.78 6.93
CA TRP A 187 -1.44 28.29 7.83
C TRP A 187 -1.59 29.79 8.06
N LYS A 188 -1.36 30.24 9.29
CA LYS A 188 -0.94 31.62 9.53
C LYS A 188 0.53 31.73 9.10
N LYS A 189 0.87 32.78 8.33
CA LYS A 189 2.22 33.00 7.80
C LYS A 189 3.30 32.92 8.89
N GLU A 190 3.09 33.61 10.01
CA GLU A 190 4.00 33.59 11.17
C GLU A 190 4.20 32.18 11.73
N ASN A 191 3.13 31.39 11.87
CA ASN A 191 3.23 30.02 12.36
C ASN A 191 3.98 29.10 11.40
N LEU A 192 3.82 29.28 10.09
CA LEU A 192 4.54 28.50 9.08
C LEU A 192 6.05 28.83 9.10
N VAL A 193 6.39 30.11 9.23
CA VAL A 193 7.79 30.55 9.39
C VAL A 193 8.38 29.99 10.68
N ASN A 194 7.67 30.11 11.81
CA ASN A 194 8.10 29.54 13.09
C ASN A 194 8.25 28.01 13.04
N PHE A 195 7.38 27.31 12.31
CA PHE A 195 7.51 25.88 12.07
C PHE A 195 8.80 25.55 11.32
N TYR A 196 9.13 26.33 10.28
CA TYR A 196 10.38 26.17 9.52
C TYR A 196 11.62 26.47 10.36
N GLU A 197 11.58 27.53 11.19
CA GLU A 197 12.66 27.82 12.13
C GLU A 197 12.86 26.70 13.15
N ALA A 198 11.77 26.11 13.65
CA ALA A 198 11.85 25.00 14.59
C ALA A 198 12.44 23.74 13.92
N LEU A 199 12.10 23.46 12.65
CA LEU A 199 12.78 22.42 11.87
C LEU A 199 14.29 22.71 11.74
N PHE A 200 14.67 23.96 11.48
CA PHE A 200 16.08 24.34 11.44
C PHE A 200 16.79 24.10 12.78
N ARG A 201 16.14 24.43 13.91
CA ARG A 201 16.69 24.14 15.25
C ARG A 201 16.89 22.65 15.51
N ILE A 202 15.98 21.81 15.02
CA ILE A 202 16.14 20.35 15.07
C ILE A 202 17.37 19.94 14.27
N GLU A 203 17.52 20.43 13.04
CA GLU A 203 18.69 20.13 12.19
C GLU A 203 20.01 20.54 12.84
N THR A 204 20.07 21.76 13.38
CA THR A 204 21.28 22.23 14.07
C THR A 204 21.59 21.36 15.28
N GLY A 205 20.58 21.05 16.11
CA GLY A 205 20.76 20.25 17.31
C GLY A 205 21.22 18.82 17.03
N LEU A 206 20.79 18.23 15.90
CA LEU A 206 21.26 16.93 15.44
C LEU A 206 22.74 16.99 15.01
N LYS A 207 23.15 18.04 14.29
CA LYS A 207 24.52 18.20 13.80
C LYS A 207 25.51 18.58 14.91
N THR A 208 25.05 19.26 15.96
CA THR A 208 25.87 19.66 17.11
C THR A 208 25.80 18.67 18.28
N SER A 209 25.11 17.53 18.12
CA SER A 209 24.88 16.54 19.17
C SER A 209 24.29 17.12 20.46
N SER A 210 23.55 18.23 20.35
CA SER A 210 22.93 18.92 21.47
C SER A 210 21.43 18.64 21.61
N ASN A 211 20.86 17.87 20.67
CA ASN A 211 19.48 17.42 20.74
C ASN A 211 19.41 16.07 21.48
N PRO A 212 18.72 15.98 22.63
CA PRO A 212 18.57 14.71 23.37
C PRO A 212 17.53 13.77 22.73
N PHE A 213 16.77 14.22 21.74
CA PHE A 213 15.69 13.47 21.11
C PHE A 213 16.09 12.92 19.74
N THR A 214 15.46 11.80 19.34
CA THR A 214 15.53 11.34 17.95
C THR A 214 14.82 12.32 17.01
N ILE A 215 15.03 12.18 15.70
CA ILE A 215 14.37 13.02 14.69
C ILE A 215 12.86 12.84 14.80
N LYS A 216 12.41 11.58 14.88
CA LYS A 216 11.00 11.26 15.07
C LYS A 216 10.41 11.97 16.31
N GLN A 217 11.04 11.83 17.46
CA GLN A 217 10.57 12.46 18.71
C GLN A 217 10.52 13.98 18.59
N SER A 218 11.55 14.57 17.98
CA SER A 218 11.61 16.02 17.73
C SER A 218 10.46 16.50 16.83
N LEU A 219 10.12 15.73 15.79
CA LEU A 219 8.99 16.01 14.90
C LEU A 219 7.64 15.82 15.59
N GLU A 220 7.49 14.85 16.49
CA GLU A 220 6.28 14.66 17.29
C GLU A 220 6.05 15.84 18.24
N ILE A 221 7.10 16.31 18.92
CA ILE A 221 7.06 17.50 19.78
C ILE A 221 6.67 18.74 18.95
N LEU A 222 7.30 18.91 17.79
CA LEU A 222 6.99 20.01 16.88
C LEU A 222 5.52 19.98 16.42
N ALA A 223 5.02 18.79 16.06
CA ALA A 223 3.64 18.60 15.64
C ALA A 223 2.64 18.94 16.76
N CYS A 224 2.94 18.60 18.01
CA CYS A 224 2.10 18.94 19.15
C CYS A 224 1.95 20.45 19.37
N HIS A 225 2.95 21.24 18.97
CA HIS A 225 2.93 22.69 19.14
C HIS A 225 2.21 23.42 18.00
N PHE A 226 2.38 22.97 16.75
CA PHE A 226 1.94 23.72 15.56
C PHE A 226 0.81 23.06 14.75
N LEU A 227 0.62 21.75 14.83
CA LEU A 227 -0.37 20.98 14.06
C LEU A 227 -1.60 20.62 14.91
#